data_AF-A0A2X1K0L3-F1
#
_entry.id   AF-A0A2X1K0L3-F1
#
_cell.length_a   1.000
_cell.length_b   1.000
_cell.length_c   1.000
_cell.angle_alpha   90.00
_cell.angle_beta   90.00
_cell.angle_gamma   90.00
#
_symmetry.space_group_name_H-M   'P 1'
#
loop_
_entity.id
_entity.type
_entity.pdbx_description
1 polymer ?
#
loop_
_entity_poly.entity_id
_entity_poly.type
_entity_poly.pdbx_seq_one_letter_code
_entity_poly.pdbx_strand_id
1 'polypeptide(L)'
;MSSKLVLVLNCGSSSLKFAIIDAVNGEEYLSGLAECFHLPEARIKWKMDGNKQEAALGAGAAHSESLNFIVNTILAQKPELSAQLTAIGHRIVHGGEKYTSSVVIDESVIQGIKDAASFAPLHNPAHLIGIEEALKSFPQLKDKNVAVFDTAFHQTMPEESYLYALPYNLYKEHGIRRYGAHAPATSM
;
A
#
# COMPACT_ATOMS: atom_id res chain seq x y z
N MET A 1 -17.89 2.72 -20.66
CA MET A 1 -16.48 2.28 -20.54
C MET A 1 -16.47 0.99 -19.73
N SER A 2 -15.59 0.03 -20.03
CA SER A 2 -15.48 -1.17 -19.19
C SER A 2 -14.91 -0.78 -17.82
N SER A 3 -15.54 -1.25 -16.74
CA SER A 3 -15.05 -1.05 -15.38
C SER A 3 -13.63 -1.60 -15.21
N LYS A 4 -12.80 -0.95 -14.38
CA LYS A 4 -11.45 -1.41 -14.03
C LYS A 4 -11.29 -1.41 -12.51
N LEU A 5 -11.69 -2.50 -11.88
CA LEU A 5 -11.59 -2.63 -10.43
C LEU A 5 -10.15 -2.86 -10.00
N VAL A 6 -9.72 -2.09 -9.01
CA VAL A 6 -8.38 -2.17 -8.42
C VAL A 6 -8.51 -2.35 -6.92
N LEU A 7 -7.82 -3.35 -6.37
CA LEU A 7 -7.65 -3.51 -4.94
C LEU A 7 -6.56 -2.55 -4.47
N VAL A 8 -6.89 -1.60 -3.62
CA VAL A 8 -5.95 -0.64 -3.04
C VAL A 8 -5.60 -1.09 -1.63
N LEU A 9 -4.31 -1.23 -1.34
CA LEU A 9 -3.77 -1.66 -0.05
C LEU A 9 -2.86 -0.58 0.55
N ASN A 10 -3.04 -0.33 1.84
CA ASN A 10 -2.17 0.52 2.65
C ASN A 10 -1.84 -0.23 3.95
N CYS A 11 -0.71 -0.92 3.92
CA CYS A 11 -0.22 -1.78 5.00
C CYS A 11 0.68 -0.97 5.95
N GLY A 12 0.22 -0.73 7.17
CA GLY A 12 1.04 -0.23 8.27
C GLY A 12 1.57 -1.37 9.14
N SER A 13 2.40 -1.05 10.14
CA SER A 13 2.97 -2.06 11.05
C SER A 13 1.92 -2.81 11.87
N SER A 14 0.82 -2.15 12.24
CA SER A 14 -0.24 -2.71 13.08
C SER A 14 -1.64 -2.67 12.46
N SER A 15 -1.73 -2.35 11.17
CA SER A 15 -3.00 -2.23 10.45
C SER A 15 -2.86 -2.45 8.95
N LEU A 16 -3.97 -2.77 8.30
CA LEU A 16 -4.11 -2.84 6.85
C LEU A 16 -5.42 -2.15 6.46
N LYS A 17 -5.32 -1.03 5.76
CA LYS A 17 -6.47 -0.40 5.10
C LYS A 17 -6.59 -0.94 3.68
N PHE A 18 -7.81 -1.24 3.27
CA PHE A 18 -8.08 -1.79 1.94
C PHE A 18 -9.34 -1.19 1.33
N ALA A 19 -9.37 -1.12 0.00
CA ALA A 19 -10.57 -0.76 -0.75
C ALA A 19 -10.57 -1.40 -2.14
N ILE A 20 -11.74 -1.60 -2.73
CA ILE A 20 -11.90 -1.92 -4.16
C ILE A 20 -12.57 -0.72 -4.81
N ILE A 21 -11.84 -0.09 -5.73
CA ILE A 21 -12.26 1.11 -6.43
C ILE A 21 -12.28 0.83 -7.93
N ASP A 22 -13.30 1.31 -8.64
CA ASP A 22 -13.24 1.39 -10.10
C ASP A 22 -12.40 2.60 -10.52
N ALA A 23 -11.24 2.33 -11.12
CA ALA A 23 -10.30 3.36 -11.55
C ALA A 23 -10.86 4.28 -12.67
N VAL A 24 -11.98 3.92 -13.30
CA VAL A 24 -12.60 4.72 -14.37
C VAL A 24 -13.49 5.84 -13.82
N ASN A 25 -14.30 5.56 -12.79
CA ASN A 25 -15.31 6.48 -12.28
C ASN A 25 -15.13 6.83 -10.78
N GLY A 26 -14.21 6.18 -10.07
CA GLY A 26 -13.95 6.38 -8.65
C GLY A 26 -14.94 5.69 -7.71
N GLU A 27 -15.82 4.83 -8.22
CA GLU A 27 -16.83 4.13 -7.40
C GLU A 27 -16.19 3.13 -6.44
N GLU A 28 -16.59 3.18 -5.16
CA GLU A 28 -16.12 2.28 -4.11
C GLU A 28 -17.07 1.08 -3.94
N TYR A 29 -16.55 -0.11 -4.18
CA TYR A 29 -17.28 -1.38 -4.02
C TYR A 29 -17.06 -2.02 -2.66
N LEU A 30 -15.88 -1.80 -2.07
CA LEU A 30 -15.47 -2.32 -0.77
C LEU A 30 -14.52 -1.31 -0.12
N SER A 31 -14.66 -1.09 1.18
CA SER A 31 -13.63 -0.43 1.98
C SER A 31 -13.54 -1.07 3.36
N GLY A 32 -12.35 -1.02 3.97
CA GLY A 32 -12.17 -1.60 5.29
C GLY A 32 -10.82 -1.32 5.94
N LEU A 33 -10.72 -1.77 7.18
CA LEU A 33 -9.58 -1.63 8.05
C LEU A 33 -9.45 -2.91 8.89
N ALA A 34 -8.33 -3.60 8.74
CA ALA A 34 -7.84 -4.56 9.72
C ALA A 34 -6.86 -3.84 10.66
N GLU A 35 -7.01 -4.05 11.97
CA GLU A 35 -6.28 -3.32 13.00
C GLU A 35 -6.01 -4.18 14.24
N CYS A 36 -5.19 -3.65 15.16
CA CYS A 36 -4.75 -4.33 16.37
C CYS A 36 -3.95 -5.61 16.08
N PHE A 37 -3.09 -5.57 15.05
CA PHE A 37 -2.24 -6.73 14.73
C PHE A 37 -1.32 -7.11 15.89
N HIS A 38 -1.06 -8.42 15.98
CA HIS A 38 -0.26 -9.04 17.05
C HIS A 38 -0.84 -8.89 18.46
N LEU A 39 -2.08 -8.40 18.59
CA LEU A 39 -2.78 -8.25 19.87
C LEU A 39 -3.95 -9.24 19.99
N PRO A 40 -4.47 -9.49 21.21
CA PRO A 40 -5.67 -10.30 21.42
C PRO A 40 -6.91 -9.76 20.68
N GLU A 41 -7.00 -8.44 20.50
CA GLU A 41 -8.16 -7.74 19.92
C GLU A 41 -8.06 -7.54 18.41
N ALA A 42 -7.18 -8.28 17.73
CA ALA A 42 -7.02 -8.20 16.27
C ALA A 42 -8.36 -8.45 15.57
N ARG A 43 -8.74 -7.51 14.70
CA ARG A 43 -10.07 -7.45 14.10
C ARG A 43 -10.03 -6.82 12.72
N ILE A 44 -11.10 -7.03 11.98
CA ILE A 44 -11.33 -6.43 10.66
C ILE A 44 -12.72 -5.84 10.60
N LYS A 45 -12.80 -4.60 10.12
CA LYS A 45 -14.04 -3.87 9.86
C LYS A 45 -14.11 -3.57 8.37
N TRP A 46 -15.28 -3.77 7.77
CA TRP A 46 -15.47 -3.45 6.35
C TRP A 46 -16.87 -2.93 6.05
N LYS A 47 -16.99 -2.27 4.92
CA LYS A 47 -18.24 -1.78 4.34
C LYS A 47 -18.36 -2.31 2.92
N MET A 48 -19.47 -2.97 2.62
CA MET A 48 -19.80 -3.49 1.29
C MET A 48 -21.30 -3.32 1.06
N ASP A 49 -21.70 -2.85 -0.12
CA ASP A 49 -23.09 -2.52 -0.46
C ASP A 49 -23.77 -1.58 0.55
N GLY A 50 -23.00 -0.65 1.13
CA GLY A 50 -23.51 0.27 2.16
C GLY A 50 -23.57 -0.30 3.58
N ASN A 51 -23.44 -1.62 3.75
CA ASN A 51 -23.54 -2.29 5.04
C ASN A 51 -22.18 -2.40 5.73
N LYS A 52 -22.11 -2.00 7.00
CA LYS A 52 -20.91 -2.14 7.84
C LYS A 52 -20.93 -3.49 8.56
N GLN A 53 -19.78 -4.14 8.59
CA GLN A 53 -19.56 -5.43 9.24
C GLN A 53 -18.23 -5.41 9.99
N GLU A 54 -18.10 -6.30 10.98
CA GLU A 54 -16.91 -6.46 11.80
C GLU A 54 -16.74 -7.93 12.18
N ALA A 55 -15.49 -8.39 12.25
CA ALA A 55 -15.14 -9.72 12.71
C ALA A 55 -13.80 -9.69 13.46
N ALA A 56 -13.63 -10.60 14.42
CA ALA A 56 -12.32 -10.88 15.00
C ALA A 56 -11.47 -11.67 14.00
N LEU A 57 -10.19 -11.33 13.91
CA LEU A 57 -9.20 -12.09 13.12
C LEU A 57 -8.54 -13.20 13.94
N GLY A 58 -8.69 -13.16 15.27
CA GLY A 58 -8.05 -14.06 16.21
C GLY A 58 -6.80 -13.45 16.85
N ALA A 59 -6.48 -13.88 18.07
CA ALA A 59 -5.37 -13.32 18.83
C ALA A 59 -4.03 -13.51 18.08
N GLY A 60 -3.27 -12.44 17.94
CA GLY A 60 -1.96 -12.46 17.29
C GLY A 60 -1.98 -12.32 15.75
N ALA A 61 -3.17 -12.25 15.14
CA ALA A 61 -3.33 -12.10 13.69
C ALA A 61 -2.67 -10.82 13.14
N ALA A 62 -2.24 -10.86 11.87
CA ALA A 62 -1.56 -9.77 11.18
C ALA A 62 -1.97 -9.69 9.70
N HIS A 63 -1.05 -9.24 8.83
CA HIS A 63 -1.30 -9.00 7.41
C HIS A 63 -1.75 -10.24 6.65
N SER A 64 -1.13 -11.41 6.91
CA SER A 64 -1.47 -12.67 6.24
C SER A 64 -2.92 -13.08 6.54
N GLU A 65 -3.30 -13.13 7.81
CA GLU A 65 -4.67 -13.48 8.22
C GLU A 65 -5.68 -12.44 7.72
N SER A 66 -5.30 -11.16 7.69
CA SER A 66 -6.16 -10.09 7.18
C SER A 66 -6.45 -10.24 5.68
N LEU A 67 -5.42 -10.49 4.86
CA LEU A 67 -5.60 -10.69 3.42
C LEU A 67 -6.32 -12.01 3.12
N ASN A 68 -6.03 -13.06 3.88
CA ASN A 68 -6.77 -14.32 3.83
C ASN A 68 -8.26 -14.08 4.12
N PHE A 69 -8.60 -13.31 5.17
CA PHE A 69 -9.98 -12.96 5.48
C PHE A 69 -10.66 -12.17 4.35
N ILE A 70 -9.95 -11.22 3.73
CA ILE A 70 -10.46 -10.48 2.56
C ILE A 70 -10.80 -11.45 1.42
N VAL A 71 -9.91 -12.38 1.07
CA VAL A 71 -10.11 -13.31 -0.05
C VAL A 71 -11.18 -14.36 0.27
N ASN A 72 -11.02 -15.08 1.38
CA ASN A 72 -11.78 -16.29 1.67
C ASN A 72 -13.08 -16.03 2.44
N THR A 73 -13.28 -14.82 2.97
CA THR A 73 -14.51 -14.47 3.69
C THR A 73 -15.26 -13.33 3.02
N ILE A 74 -14.61 -12.19 2.77
CA ILE A 74 -15.30 -11.02 2.20
C ILE A 74 -15.58 -11.25 0.71
N LEU A 75 -14.55 -11.55 -0.09
CA LEU A 75 -14.69 -11.74 -1.54
C LEU A 75 -15.33 -13.07 -1.92
N ALA A 76 -15.27 -14.08 -1.05
CA ALA A 76 -15.99 -15.34 -1.26
C ALA A 76 -17.53 -15.15 -1.30
N GLN A 77 -18.06 -14.10 -0.66
CA GLN A 77 -19.48 -13.74 -0.74
C GLN A 77 -19.87 -13.09 -2.07
N LYS A 78 -18.88 -12.58 -2.83
CA LYS A 78 -19.05 -11.89 -4.12
C LYS A 78 -17.98 -12.34 -5.13
N PRO A 79 -18.06 -13.58 -5.63
CA PRO A 79 -17.08 -14.11 -6.57
C PRO A 79 -16.97 -13.28 -7.86
N GLU A 80 -18.04 -12.62 -8.28
CA GLU A 80 -18.06 -11.69 -9.41
C GLU A 80 -17.18 -10.45 -9.17
N LEU A 81 -17.13 -9.94 -7.94
CA LEU A 81 -16.27 -8.80 -7.59
C LEU A 81 -14.79 -9.21 -7.62
N SER A 82 -14.48 -10.40 -7.09
CA SER A 82 -13.13 -10.97 -7.11
C SER A 82 -12.63 -11.19 -8.54
N ALA A 83 -13.47 -11.73 -9.43
CA ALA A 83 -13.12 -11.99 -10.83
C ALA A 83 -12.91 -10.71 -11.66
N GLN A 84 -13.49 -9.59 -11.24
CA GLN A 84 -13.36 -8.29 -11.92
C GLN A 84 -12.11 -7.50 -11.50
N LEU A 85 -11.38 -7.93 -10.48
CA LEU A 85 -10.13 -7.27 -10.08
C LEU A 85 -9.11 -7.34 -11.21
N THR A 86 -8.57 -6.18 -11.58
CA THR A 86 -7.64 -6.03 -12.71
C THR A 86 -6.21 -5.72 -12.28
N ALA A 87 -6.01 -5.17 -11.08
CA ALA A 87 -4.70 -4.81 -10.52
C ALA A 87 -4.77 -4.66 -9.00
N ILE A 88 -3.60 -4.59 -8.35
CA ILE A 88 -3.45 -4.26 -6.94
C ILE A 88 -2.53 -3.04 -6.80
N GLY A 89 -3.00 -1.98 -6.16
CA GLY A 89 -2.22 -0.79 -5.83
C GLY A 89 -1.74 -0.82 -4.39
N HIS A 90 -0.44 -0.59 -4.18
CA HIS A 90 0.20 -0.56 -2.86
C HIS A 90 0.69 0.85 -2.57
N ARG A 91 0.21 1.45 -1.48
CA ARG A 91 0.79 2.70 -0.98
C ARG A 91 2.15 2.41 -0.33
N ILE A 92 3.17 3.12 -0.78
CA ILE A 92 4.53 3.05 -0.24
C ILE A 92 4.93 4.42 0.33
N VAL A 93 5.32 4.46 1.60
CA VAL A 93 5.68 5.73 2.25
C VAL A 93 6.95 6.35 1.64
N HIS A 94 7.99 5.59 1.36
CA HIS A 94 9.27 6.15 0.91
C HIS A 94 9.87 5.42 -0.29
N GLY A 95 10.08 6.16 -1.39
CA GLY A 95 10.72 5.67 -2.62
C GLY A 95 12.18 6.11 -2.78
N GLY A 96 12.70 6.94 -1.88
CA GLY A 96 14.01 7.56 -2.04
C GLY A 96 14.05 8.47 -3.26
N GLU A 97 15.23 8.70 -3.83
CA GLU A 97 15.35 9.47 -5.07
C GLU A 97 14.99 8.67 -6.32
N LYS A 98 15.02 7.34 -6.22
CA LYS A 98 14.88 6.42 -7.35
C LYS A 98 13.49 6.46 -7.99
N TYR A 99 12.45 6.56 -7.16
CA TYR A 99 11.06 6.47 -7.64
C TYR A 99 10.38 7.83 -7.64
N THR A 100 10.31 8.43 -8.84
CA THR A 100 9.68 9.74 -9.09
C THR A 100 8.23 9.64 -9.57
N SER A 101 7.74 8.42 -9.79
CA SER A 101 6.35 8.12 -10.18
C SER A 101 5.95 6.74 -9.67
N SER A 102 4.66 6.38 -9.83
CA SER A 102 4.19 5.01 -9.58
C SER A 102 4.83 4.03 -10.56
N VAL A 103 5.03 2.78 -10.14
CA VAL A 103 5.72 1.74 -10.94
C VAL A 103 5.11 0.36 -10.72
N VAL A 104 5.09 -0.47 -11.76
CA VAL A 104 4.73 -1.89 -11.62
C VAL A 104 5.78 -2.59 -10.77
N ILE A 105 5.35 -3.39 -9.80
CA ILE A 105 6.22 -4.08 -8.85
C ILE A 105 6.86 -5.29 -9.55
N ASP A 106 8.18 -5.30 -9.55
CA ASP A 106 9.05 -6.43 -9.86
C ASP A 106 10.09 -6.62 -8.73
N GLU A 107 11.02 -7.56 -8.87
CA GLU A 107 12.07 -7.80 -7.88
C GLU A 107 12.96 -6.57 -7.64
N SER A 108 13.19 -5.75 -8.67
CA SER A 108 14.01 -4.52 -8.56
C SER A 108 13.30 -3.43 -7.77
N VAL A 109 11.98 -3.36 -7.88
CA VAL A 109 11.13 -2.46 -7.11
C VAL A 109 11.11 -2.87 -5.65
N ILE A 110 10.93 -4.17 -5.38
CA ILE A 110 11.02 -4.75 -4.03
C ILE A 110 12.37 -4.40 -3.38
N GLN A 111 13.48 -4.57 -4.12
CA GLN A 111 14.79 -4.22 -3.59
C GLN A 111 14.92 -2.72 -3.30
N GLY A 112 14.45 -1.85 -4.20
CA GLY A 112 14.52 -0.41 -3.92
C GLY A 112 13.64 0.05 -2.74
N ILE A 113 12.51 -0.63 -2.47
CA ILE A 113 11.71 -0.37 -1.26
C ILE A 113 12.48 -0.80 0.00
N LYS A 114 13.22 -1.92 -0.06
CA LYS A 114 14.12 -2.38 1.01
C LYS A 114 15.25 -1.38 1.25
N ASP A 115 15.90 -0.91 0.18
CA ASP A 115 17.00 0.07 0.29
C ASP A 115 16.51 1.40 0.89
N ALA A 116 15.30 1.84 0.52
CA ALA A 116 14.66 3.02 1.06
C ALA A 116 14.10 2.84 2.49
N ALA A 117 14.14 1.64 3.07
CA ALA A 117 13.63 1.40 4.42
C ALA A 117 14.43 2.14 5.50
N SER A 118 15.68 2.53 5.22
CA SER A 118 16.46 3.42 6.08
C SER A 118 15.76 4.76 6.35
N PHE A 119 14.98 5.26 5.38
CA PHE A 119 14.23 6.52 5.51
C PHE A 119 12.83 6.34 6.12
N ALA A 120 12.27 5.13 6.06
CA ALA A 120 10.95 4.82 6.62
C ALA A 120 10.91 3.44 7.31
N PRO A 121 11.69 3.26 8.41
CA PRO A 121 11.97 1.95 8.99
C PRO A 121 10.76 1.26 9.59
N LEU A 122 9.72 2.01 9.98
CA LEU A 122 8.49 1.46 10.53
C LEU A 122 7.40 1.22 9.48
N HIS A 123 7.59 1.70 8.24
CA HIS A 123 6.56 1.65 7.20
C HIS A 123 6.95 0.75 6.03
N ASN A 124 8.10 0.97 5.41
CA ASN A 124 8.53 0.21 4.23
C ASN A 124 8.57 -1.31 4.48
N PRO A 125 9.05 -1.82 5.63
CA PRO A 125 8.98 -3.25 5.93
C PRO A 125 7.54 -3.80 5.96
N ALA A 126 6.58 -3.03 6.52
CA ALA A 126 5.18 -3.43 6.54
C ALA A 126 4.55 -3.42 5.13
N HIS A 127 4.96 -2.49 4.26
CA HIS A 127 4.55 -2.48 2.87
C HIS A 127 5.04 -3.72 2.11
N LEU A 128 6.28 -4.13 2.34
CA LEU A 128 6.85 -5.34 1.74
C LEU A 128 6.10 -6.60 2.16
N ILE A 129 5.74 -6.74 3.44
CA ILE A 129 4.87 -7.82 3.92
C ILE A 129 3.53 -7.80 3.16
N GLY A 130 2.92 -6.62 3.01
CA GLY A 130 1.69 -6.45 2.24
C GLY A 130 1.80 -6.91 0.78
N ILE A 131 2.90 -6.56 0.11
CA ILE A 131 3.19 -6.99 -1.27
C ILE A 131 3.34 -8.51 -1.32
N GLU A 132 4.17 -9.09 -0.46
CA GLU A 132 4.42 -10.53 -0.43
C GLU A 132 3.15 -11.33 -0.19
N GLU A 133 2.29 -10.91 0.74
CA GLU A 133 1.02 -11.57 1.02
C GLU A 133 -0.03 -11.36 -0.08
N ALA A 134 -0.04 -10.20 -0.74
CA ALA A 134 -0.91 -9.96 -1.89
C ALA A 134 -0.54 -10.86 -3.08
N LEU A 135 0.76 -11.07 -3.34
CA LEU A 135 1.23 -11.98 -4.39
C LEU A 135 0.80 -13.43 -4.15
N LYS A 136 0.77 -13.88 -2.88
CA LYS A 136 0.29 -15.20 -2.49
C LYS A 136 -1.24 -15.32 -2.61
N SER A 137 -1.95 -14.27 -2.17
CA SER A 137 -3.41 -14.25 -2.06
C SER A 137 -4.11 -14.03 -3.41
N PHE A 138 -3.44 -13.36 -4.35
CA PHE A 138 -3.96 -13.04 -5.68
C PHE A 138 -2.97 -13.47 -6.79
N PRO A 139 -2.69 -14.78 -6.93
CA PRO A 139 -1.70 -15.27 -7.89
C PRO A 139 -2.01 -14.88 -9.35
N GLN A 140 -3.28 -14.71 -9.69
CA GLN A 140 -3.75 -14.24 -11.00
C GLN A 140 -3.40 -12.77 -11.29
N LEU A 141 -3.05 -11.99 -10.27
CA LEU A 141 -2.66 -10.58 -10.37
C LEU A 141 -1.18 -10.32 -10.06
N LYS A 142 -0.36 -11.38 -9.92
CA LYS A 142 1.05 -11.25 -9.51
C LYS A 142 1.83 -10.19 -10.30
N ASP A 143 1.66 -10.15 -11.63
CA ASP A 143 2.36 -9.24 -12.55
C ASP A 143 1.63 -7.89 -12.72
N LYS A 144 0.61 -7.63 -11.89
CA LYS A 144 -0.26 -6.44 -11.94
C LYS A 144 -0.33 -5.72 -10.59
N ASN A 145 0.72 -5.88 -9.79
CA ASN A 145 0.91 -5.13 -8.55
C ASN A 145 1.64 -3.82 -8.89
N VAL A 146 1.21 -2.70 -8.32
CA VAL A 146 1.76 -1.36 -8.59
C VAL A 146 2.10 -0.69 -7.27
N ALA A 147 3.31 -0.14 -7.14
CA ALA A 147 3.74 0.70 -6.04
C ALA A 147 3.43 2.17 -6.34
N VAL A 148 2.78 2.84 -5.39
CA VAL A 148 2.43 4.27 -5.45
C VAL A 148 3.11 4.96 -4.28
N PHE A 149 4.09 5.83 -4.55
CA PHE A 149 4.96 6.40 -3.51
C PHE A 149 4.46 7.76 -3.00
N ASP A 150 4.40 7.92 -1.69
CA ASP A 150 4.06 9.19 -1.01
C ASP A 150 5.09 10.30 -1.25
N THR A 151 6.27 9.94 -1.75
CA THR A 151 7.41 10.84 -2.01
C THR A 151 7.52 11.25 -3.48
N ALA A 152 6.89 10.50 -4.41
CA ALA A 152 7.09 10.68 -5.85
C ALA A 152 6.77 12.10 -6.35
N PHE A 153 5.64 12.68 -5.95
CA PHE A 153 5.22 14.04 -6.35
C PHE A 153 6.24 15.12 -5.97
N HIS A 154 6.96 14.91 -4.86
CA HIS A 154 7.89 15.89 -4.31
C HIS A 154 9.26 15.83 -4.97
N GLN A 155 9.51 14.86 -5.85
CA GLN A 155 10.82 14.68 -6.48
C GLN A 155 11.18 15.80 -7.48
N THR A 156 10.24 16.68 -7.82
CA THR A 156 10.51 17.90 -8.61
C THR A 156 10.98 19.09 -7.79
N MET A 157 11.09 18.98 -6.46
CA MET A 157 11.67 20.05 -5.63
C MET A 157 13.09 20.38 -6.12
N PRO A 158 13.44 21.67 -6.28
CA PRO A 158 14.78 22.07 -6.66
C PRO A 158 15.75 21.93 -5.47
N GLU A 159 17.05 22.01 -5.74
CA GLU A 159 18.12 21.74 -4.76
C GLU A 159 18.04 22.62 -3.52
N GLU A 160 17.81 23.92 -3.71
CA GLU A 160 17.59 24.90 -2.66
C GLU A 160 16.40 24.58 -1.76
N SER A 161 15.48 23.73 -2.22
CA SER A 161 14.31 23.29 -1.46
C SER A 161 14.47 21.92 -0.81
N TYR A 162 15.28 21.00 -1.35
CA TYR A 162 15.44 19.68 -0.73
C TYR A 162 16.67 19.55 0.15
N LEU A 163 17.69 20.38 -0.04
CA LEU A 163 18.86 20.37 0.83
C LEU A 163 18.55 21.03 2.18
N TYR A 164 19.08 20.42 3.23
CA TYR A 164 19.14 21.05 4.55
C TYR A 164 20.42 21.87 4.67
N ALA A 165 20.42 22.85 5.58
CA ALA A 165 21.60 23.63 5.96
C ALA A 165 22.57 22.80 6.84
N LEU A 166 23.02 21.67 6.30
CA LEU A 166 23.92 20.69 6.90
C LEU A 166 25.12 20.46 5.97
N PRO A 167 26.20 19.82 6.44
CA PRO A 167 27.32 19.43 5.59
C PRO A 167 26.86 18.65 4.35
N TYR A 168 27.29 19.08 3.16
CA TYR A 168 26.82 18.55 1.88
C TYR A 168 27.14 17.04 1.70
N ASN A 169 28.18 16.53 2.37
CA ASN A 169 28.51 15.12 2.35
C ASN A 169 27.40 14.23 2.94
N LEU A 170 26.61 14.74 3.91
CA LEU A 170 25.46 14.01 4.45
C LEU A 170 24.38 13.75 3.38
N TYR A 171 24.20 14.68 2.45
CA TYR A 171 23.35 14.45 1.28
C TYR A 171 24.00 13.45 0.33
N LYS A 172 25.26 13.68 -0.05
CA LYS A 172 25.96 12.89 -1.08
C LYS A 172 26.17 11.42 -0.70
N GLU A 173 26.44 11.13 0.57
CA GLU A 173 26.80 9.80 1.06
C GLU A 173 25.64 9.05 1.72
N HIS A 174 24.68 9.78 2.29
CA HIS A 174 23.59 9.19 3.08
C HIS A 174 22.18 9.56 2.57
N GLY A 175 22.08 10.39 1.53
CA GLY A 175 20.79 10.80 0.97
C GLY A 175 19.94 11.63 1.95
N ILE A 176 20.57 12.35 2.89
CA ILE A 176 19.84 13.22 3.83
C ILE A 176 19.33 14.44 3.06
N ARG A 177 18.02 14.44 2.78
CA ARG A 177 17.29 15.52 2.09
C ARG A 177 15.82 15.54 2.50
N ARG A 178 15.09 16.57 2.06
CA ARG A 178 13.64 16.58 2.08
C ARG A 178 13.12 15.68 0.94
N TYR A 179 12.27 14.71 1.29
CA TYR A 179 11.57 13.85 0.34
C TYR A 179 10.06 14.15 0.27
N GLY A 180 9.51 14.87 1.24
CA GLY A 180 8.07 15.10 1.35
C GLY A 180 7.28 13.86 1.78
N ALA A 181 5.95 14.01 1.88
CA ALA A 181 5.02 12.94 2.26
C ALA A 181 3.62 13.26 1.73
N HIS A 182 2.68 12.32 1.84
CA HIS A 182 1.26 12.52 1.51
C HIS A 182 0.98 12.94 0.05
N ALA A 183 1.90 12.68 -0.88
CA ALA A 183 1.73 12.99 -2.29
C ALA A 183 0.37 12.58 -2.88
N PRO A 184 -0.17 11.37 -2.64
CA PRO A 184 -1.48 10.97 -3.19
C PRO A 184 -2.65 11.89 -2.78
N ALA A 185 -2.55 12.55 -1.62
CA ALA A 185 -3.55 13.51 -1.16
C ALA A 185 -3.28 14.95 -1.67
N THR A 186 -2.03 15.26 -2.02
CA THR A 186 -1.60 16.57 -2.53
C THR A 186 -1.77 16.68 -4.05
N SER A 187 -1.80 15.56 -4.77
CA SER A 187 -1.93 15.51 -6.24
C SER A 187 -3.38 15.51 -6.76
N MET A 188 -4.37 15.69 -5.88
CA MET A 188 -5.79 15.82 -6.24
C MET A 188 -6.18 17.28 -6.50
#